data_AF-X0WEE8-F1
#
_entry.id   AF-X0WEE8-F1
#
_cell.length_a   1.000
_cell.length_b   1.000
_cell.length_c   1.000
_cell.angle_alpha   90.00
_cell.angle_beta   90.00
_cell.angle_gamma   90.00
#
_symmetry.space_group_name_H-M   'P 1'
#
loop_
_entity.id
_entity.type
_entity.pdbx_description
1 polymer ?
#
loop_
_entity_poly.entity_id
_entity_poly.type
_entity_poly.pdbx_seq_one_letter_code
_entity_poly.pdbx_strand_id
1 'polypeptide(L)'
;VDLVRELDYCGVTSGRKVDKAALFETFYGELETAPMICQCPVNIECRVVQTLTRSVHAVFLGEVVAVHASEEYLGEGLPDVARVDPIFCAPDPSRGKAAHSYWRLGERIGRAFEIGKELETG
;
A
#
# COMPACT_ATOMS: atom_id res chain seq x y z
N VAL A 1 -10.64 3.35 -2.31
CA VAL A 1 -10.37 3.92 -3.66
C VAL A 1 -10.20 5.45 -3.78
N ASP A 2 -10.60 6.25 -2.79
CA ASP A 2 -10.80 7.70 -3.02
C ASP A 2 -9.53 8.52 -3.34
N LEU A 3 -8.36 8.01 -2.96
CA LEU A 3 -7.05 8.66 -3.19
C LEU A 3 -6.41 8.32 -4.55
N VAL A 4 -7.12 7.65 -5.47
CA VAL A 4 -6.50 7.15 -6.72
C VAL A 4 -5.88 8.25 -7.58
N ARG A 5 -6.45 9.47 -7.57
CA ARG A 5 -5.94 10.60 -8.36
C ARG A 5 -4.67 11.19 -7.77
N GLU A 6 -4.65 11.37 -6.45
CA GLU A 6 -3.53 11.88 -5.67
C GLU A 6 -2.36 10.89 -5.68
N LEU A 7 -2.66 9.59 -5.57
CA LEU A 7 -1.72 8.49 -5.73
C LEU A 7 -1.05 8.54 -7.11
N ASP A 8 -1.83 8.64 -8.18
CA ASP A 8 -1.31 8.69 -9.56
C ASP A 8 -0.48 9.97 -9.79
N TYR A 9 -0.94 11.12 -9.29
CA TYR A 9 -0.18 12.37 -9.33
C TYR A 9 1.20 12.22 -8.67
N CYS A 10 1.26 11.52 -7.54
CA CYS A 10 2.52 11.22 -6.85
C CYS A 10 3.45 10.34 -7.67
N GLY A 11 2.92 9.48 -8.54
CA GLY A 11 3.68 8.63 -9.46
C GLY A 11 4.17 9.35 -10.72
N VAL A 12 3.43 10.34 -11.23
CA VAL A 12 3.79 11.03 -12.49
C VAL A 12 4.53 12.36 -12.29
N THR A 13 4.49 12.95 -11.08
CA THR A 13 5.14 14.23 -10.79
C THR A 13 6.30 14.08 -9.79
N SER A 14 7.46 14.65 -10.14
CA SER A 14 8.65 14.61 -9.28
C SER A 14 8.59 15.65 -8.16
N GLY A 15 8.86 15.22 -6.92
CA GLY A 15 9.00 16.09 -5.75
C GLY A 15 10.16 17.09 -5.83
N ARG A 16 11.06 16.96 -6.81
CA ARG A 16 12.08 17.98 -7.09
C ARG A 16 11.48 19.29 -7.61
N LYS A 17 10.33 19.21 -8.29
CA LYS A 17 9.68 20.36 -8.95
C LYS A 17 8.51 20.93 -8.17
N VAL A 18 7.85 20.09 -7.37
CA VAL A 18 6.65 20.44 -6.63
C VAL A 18 6.73 19.85 -5.23
N ASP A 19 6.17 20.54 -4.25
CA ASP A 19 5.93 19.94 -2.95
C ASP A 19 4.68 19.05 -3.02
N LYS A 20 4.88 17.74 -2.95
CA LYS A 20 3.78 16.77 -2.97
C LYS A 20 3.12 16.60 -1.61
N ALA A 21 3.78 16.98 -0.51
CA ALA A 21 3.22 16.86 0.83
C ALA A 21 2.02 17.80 1.01
N ALA A 22 1.99 18.91 0.27
CA ALA A 22 0.87 19.86 0.25
C ALA A 22 -0.49 19.27 -0.19
N LEU A 23 -0.51 18.05 -0.76
CA LEU A 23 -1.74 17.34 -1.12
C LEU A 23 -2.38 16.61 0.06
N PHE A 24 -1.64 16.43 1.16
CA PHE A 24 -2.02 15.53 2.24
C PHE A 24 -1.91 16.21 3.59
N GLU A 25 -2.69 15.70 4.54
CA GLU A 25 -2.40 15.94 5.94
C GLU A 25 -1.38 14.88 6.36
N THR A 26 -0.30 15.30 7.04
CA THR A 26 0.79 14.40 7.39
C THR A 26 1.04 14.38 8.89
N PHE A 27 1.46 13.22 9.38
CA PHE A 27 1.87 13.01 10.76
C PHE A 27 3.17 12.22 10.82
N TYR A 28 3.79 12.19 11.99
CA TYR A 28 5.00 11.44 12.28
C TYR A 28 4.76 10.48 13.44
N GLY A 29 5.40 9.31 13.37
CA GLY A 29 5.32 8.27 14.39
C GLY A 29 6.60 8.25 15.24
N GLU A 30 7.01 7.04 15.63
CA GLU A 30 8.13 6.84 16.55
C GLU A 30 9.48 7.29 15.99
N LEU A 31 9.66 7.30 14.67
CA LEU A 31 10.92 7.66 14.04
C LEU A 31 11.09 9.18 13.87
N GLU A 32 10.01 9.96 13.93
CA GLU A 32 9.99 11.42 13.73
C GLU A 32 10.54 11.93 12.37
N THR A 33 11.06 11.05 11.52
CA THR A 33 11.72 11.41 10.24
C THR A 33 10.98 10.90 9.01
N ALA A 34 9.95 10.08 9.18
CA ALA A 34 9.18 9.49 8.09
C ALA A 34 7.74 10.04 8.10
N PRO A 35 7.40 11.01 7.23
CA PRO A 35 6.04 11.53 7.17
C PRO A 35 5.08 10.46 6.63
N MET A 36 3.96 10.30 7.31
CA MET A 36 2.86 9.40 6.96
C MET A 36 1.62 10.22 6.58
N ILE A 37 0.70 9.64 5.80
CA ILE A 37 -0.47 10.35 5.26
C ILE A 37 -1.69 9.99 6.10
N CYS A 38 -2.35 10.98 6.71
CA CYS A 38 -3.53 10.77 7.56
C CYS A 38 -4.69 10.14 6.78
N GLN A 39 -4.84 10.49 5.50
CA GLN A 39 -5.89 9.96 4.63
C GLN A 39 -5.66 8.50 4.20
N CYS A 40 -4.46 7.94 4.40
CA CYS A 40 -4.18 6.54 4.06
C CYS A 40 -4.76 5.63 5.15
N PRO A 41 -5.58 4.60 4.79
CA PRO A 41 -6.17 3.68 5.78
C PRO A 41 -5.15 2.95 6.66
N VAL A 42 -3.96 2.69 6.10
CA VAL A 42 -2.86 2.01 6.77
C VAL A 42 -1.55 2.71 6.39
N ASN A 43 -0.71 3.00 7.39
CA ASN A 43 0.66 3.47 7.22
C ASN A 43 1.62 2.48 7.90
N ILE A 44 2.72 2.12 7.23
CA ILE A 44 3.74 1.21 7.77
C ILE A 44 5.03 2.03 7.95
N GLU A 45 5.39 2.28 9.20
CA GLU A 45 6.56 3.07 9.57
C GLU A 45 7.80 2.17 9.64
N CYS A 46 8.80 2.45 8.81
CA CYS A 46 9.96 1.58 8.63
C CYS A 46 11.29 2.30 8.89
N ARG A 47 12.20 1.63 9.60
CA ARG A 47 13.61 2.01 9.72
C ARG A 47 14.44 1.26 8.69
N VAL A 48 15.22 1.96 7.87
CA VAL A 48 16.10 1.29 6.90
C VAL A 48 17.22 0.55 7.63
N VAL A 49 17.30 -0.76 7.43
CA VAL A 49 18.35 -1.62 8.00
C VAL A 49 19.39 -2.01 6.96
N GLN A 50 19.04 -1.98 5.67
CA GLN A 50 19.97 -2.29 4.59
C GLN A 50 19.56 -1.64 3.27
N THR A 51 20.54 -1.21 2.47
CA THR A 51 20.35 -0.72 1.11
C THR A 51 21.10 -1.61 0.13
N LEU A 52 20.39 -2.18 -0.84
CA LEU A 52 20.94 -3.01 -1.91
C LEU A 52 20.91 -2.22 -3.22
N THR A 53 22.06 -1.69 -3.64
CA THR A 53 22.17 -0.99 -4.92
C THR A 53 22.20 -1.99 -6.08
N ARG A 54 21.36 -1.79 -7.09
CA ARG A 54 21.36 -2.51 -8.39
C ARG A 54 21.66 -1.51 -9.51
N SER A 55 21.78 -2.00 -10.75
CA SER A 55 22.14 -1.16 -11.91
C SER A 55 21.09 -0.10 -12.27
N VAL A 56 19.80 -0.37 -12.01
CA VAL A 56 18.70 0.53 -12.43
C VAL A 56 17.80 0.99 -11.28
N HIS A 57 17.97 0.44 -10.08
CA HIS A 57 17.20 0.79 -8.89
C HIS A 57 17.98 0.44 -7.61
N ALA A 58 17.56 1.00 -6.48
CA ALA A 58 17.98 0.57 -5.15
C ALA A 58 16.82 -0.16 -4.47
N VAL A 59 17.12 -1.20 -3.69
CA VAL A 59 16.16 -1.86 -2.81
C VAL A 59 16.50 -1.49 -1.37
N PHE A 60 15.54 -0.96 -0.63
CA PHE A 60 15.68 -0.64 0.79
C PHE A 60 14.97 -1.72 1.60
N LEU A 61 15.70 -2.39 2.49
CA LEU A 61 15.11 -3.28 3.48
C LEU A 61 14.79 -2.46 4.73
N GLY A 62 13.51 -2.42 5.09
CA GLY A 62 12.99 -1.70 6.25
C GLY A 62 12.55 -2.66 7.35
N GLU A 63 12.99 -2.41 8.57
CA GLU A 63 12.40 -2.96 9.79
C GLU A 63 11.11 -2.20 10.09
N VAL A 64 10.00 -2.90 10.26
CA VAL A 64 8.72 -2.29 10.66
C VAL A 64 8.80 -1.91 12.13
N VAL A 65 8.75 -0.61 12.40
CA VAL A 65 8.78 -0.05 13.75
C VAL A 65 7.36 0.07 14.29
N ALA A 66 6.42 0.54 13.47
CA ALA A 66 5.02 0.65 13.82
C ALA A 66 4.10 0.48 12.59
N VAL A 67 2.86 0.09 12.85
CA VAL A 67 1.77 0.10 11.87
C VAL A 67 0.65 0.97 12.43
N HIS A 68 0.23 1.96 11.66
CA HIS A 68 -0.80 2.92 12.04
C HIS A 68 -2.03 2.72 11.17
N ALA A 69 -3.18 2.51 11.79
CA ALA A 69 -4.47 2.38 11.12
C ALA A 69 -5.60 2.80 12.07
N SER A 70 -6.63 3.45 11.53
CA SER A 70 -7.84 3.77 12.30
C SER A 70 -8.64 2.50 12.59
N GLU A 71 -9.27 2.44 13.77
CA GLU A 71 -10.08 1.30 14.24
C GLU A 71 -11.16 0.85 13.23
N GLU A 72 -11.70 1.78 12.44
CA GLU A 72 -12.69 1.46 11.40
C GLU A 72 -12.15 0.48 10.34
N TYR A 73 -10.85 0.53 10.06
CA TYR A 73 -10.16 -0.35 9.12
C TYR A 73 -9.64 -1.63 9.76
N LEU A 74 -9.85 -1.82 11.07
CA LEU A 74 -9.38 -2.98 11.81
C LEU A 74 -10.51 -4.00 12.03
N GLY A 75 -10.12 -5.28 12.00
CA GLY A 75 -10.85 -6.40 12.58
C GLY A 75 -10.35 -6.67 13.99
N GLU A 76 -9.93 -7.90 14.27
CA GLU A 76 -9.33 -8.31 15.56
C GLU A 76 -7.90 -7.73 15.73
N GLY A 77 -7.77 -6.40 15.73
CA GLY A 77 -6.49 -5.68 15.82
C GLY A 77 -5.64 -5.75 14.54
N LEU A 78 -6.17 -6.30 13.45
CA LEU A 78 -5.49 -6.45 12.16
C LEU A 78 -6.23 -5.68 11.06
N PRO A 79 -5.53 -5.11 10.07
CA PRO A 79 -6.18 -4.48 8.92
C PRO A 79 -7.15 -5.42 8.20
N ASP A 80 -8.43 -5.07 8.18
CA ASP A 80 -9.45 -5.73 7.38
C ASP A 80 -9.30 -5.25 5.93
N VAL A 81 -8.75 -6.10 5.07
CA VAL A 81 -8.43 -5.77 3.68
C VAL A 81 -9.66 -5.31 2.88
N ALA A 82 -10.87 -5.77 3.22
CA ALA A 82 -12.09 -5.35 2.54
C ALA A 82 -12.50 -3.92 2.93
N ARG A 83 -12.24 -3.53 4.18
CA ARG A 83 -12.48 -2.16 4.66
C ARG A 83 -11.40 -1.18 4.19
N VAL A 84 -10.15 -1.64 4.15
CA VAL A 84 -9.02 -0.88 3.62
C VAL A 84 -9.22 -0.57 2.13
N ASP A 85 -9.84 -1.48 1.37
CA ASP A 85 -10.07 -1.37 -0.08
C ASP A 85 -8.82 -0.87 -0.84
N PRO A 86 -7.72 -1.65 -0.80
CA PRO A 86 -6.45 -1.23 -1.37
C PRO A 86 -6.54 -1.11 -2.90
N ILE A 87 -5.78 -0.15 -3.44
CA ILE A 87 -5.67 0.08 -4.87
C ILE A 87 -4.56 -0.81 -5.43
N PHE A 88 -4.89 -1.64 -6.41
CA PHE A 88 -3.94 -2.50 -7.10
C PHE A 88 -3.56 -1.88 -8.44
N CYS A 89 -2.26 -1.68 -8.68
CA CYS A 89 -1.74 -1.35 -10.00
C CYS A 89 -1.36 -2.65 -10.72
N ALA A 90 -1.98 -2.91 -11.86
CA ALA A 90 -1.73 -4.12 -12.65
C ALA A 90 -1.54 -3.79 -14.14
N PRO A 91 -0.77 -4.61 -14.89
CA PRO A 91 -0.68 -4.46 -16.34
C PRO A 91 -2.06 -4.45 -17.00
N ASP A 92 -2.25 -3.53 -17.95
CA ASP A 92 -3.48 -3.40 -18.72
C ASP A 92 -3.21 -3.71 -20.21
N PRO A 93 -3.41 -4.96 -20.64
CA PRO A 93 -3.13 -5.36 -22.01
C PRO A 93 -4.05 -4.67 -23.03
N SER A 94 -5.20 -4.13 -22.60
CA SER A 94 -6.11 -3.38 -23.48
C SER A 94 -5.53 -2.04 -23.94
N ARG A 95 -4.50 -1.54 -23.23
CA ARG A 95 -3.83 -0.26 -23.49
C ARG A 95 -2.38 -0.41 -23.97
N GLY A 96 -1.94 -1.64 -24.23
CA GLY A 96 -0.61 -1.95 -24.79
C GLY A 96 0.38 -2.54 -23.77
N LYS A 97 1.57 -2.91 -24.25
CA LYS A 97 2.54 -3.76 -23.51
C LYS A 97 3.15 -3.15 -22.24
N ALA A 98 3.07 -1.84 -22.07
CA ALA A 98 3.63 -1.11 -20.93
C ALA A 98 2.59 -0.32 -20.14
N ALA A 99 1.30 -0.53 -20.46
CA ALA A 99 0.23 0.18 -19.78
C ALA A 99 -0.15 -0.53 -18.49
N HIS A 100 -0.58 0.26 -17.52
CA HIS A 100 -1.10 -0.20 -16.24
C HIS A 100 -2.46 0.46 -15.99
N SER A 101 -3.32 -0.24 -15.26
CA SER A 101 -4.59 0.26 -14.75
C SER A 101 -4.72 -0.02 -13.27
N TYR A 102 -5.50 0.82 -12.60
CA TYR A 102 -5.81 0.67 -11.18
C TYR A 102 -7.09 -0.15 -11.00
N TRP A 103 -7.03 -1.06 -10.04
CA TRP A 103 -8.10 -1.98 -9.70
C TRP A 103 -8.40 -1.88 -8.20
N ARG A 104 -9.64 -2.19 -7.84
CA ARG A 104 -10.06 -2.35 -6.44
C ARG A 104 -10.06 -3.82 -6.05
N LEU A 105 -10.09 -4.10 -4.76
CA LEU A 105 -10.28 -5.45 -4.28
C LEU A 105 -11.65 -5.99 -4.71
N GLY A 106 -11.68 -7.26 -5.15
CA GLY A 106 -12.91 -7.98 -5.44
C GLY A 106 -13.51 -8.65 -4.20
N GLU A 107 -14.40 -9.61 -4.44
CA GLU A 107 -15.03 -10.37 -3.37
C GLU A 107 -14.07 -11.39 -2.73
N ARG A 108 -14.29 -11.68 -1.43
CA ARG A 108 -13.58 -12.77 -0.75
C ARG A 108 -14.09 -14.12 -1.26
N ILE A 109 -13.19 -14.92 -1.82
CA ILE A 109 -13.52 -16.22 -2.43
C ILE A 109 -13.37 -17.43 -1.49
N GLY A 110 -12.80 -17.25 -0.30
CA GLY A 110 -12.57 -18.34 0.66
C GLY A 110 -11.69 -17.94 1.83
N ARG A 111 -11.53 -18.86 2.78
CA ARG A 111 -10.58 -18.73 3.90
C ARG A 111 -9.30 -19.50 3.58
N ALA A 112 -8.17 -18.79 3.57
CA ALA A 112 -6.86 -19.42 3.38
C ALA A 112 -6.57 -20.40 4.52
N PHE A 113 -5.84 -21.48 4.23
CA PHE A 113 -5.52 -22.56 5.19
C PHE A 113 -6.74 -23.32 5.78
N GLU A 114 -7.94 -23.05 5.27
CA GLU A 114 -9.21 -23.69 5.67
C GLU A 114 -9.92 -24.33 4.47
N ILE A 115 -10.22 -23.56 3.40
CA ILE A 115 -11.05 -24.01 2.27
C ILE A 115 -10.54 -25.28 1.58
N GLY A 116 -9.22 -25.51 1.56
CA GLY A 116 -8.63 -26.72 0.99
C GLY A 116 -8.96 -28.01 1.74
N LYS A 117 -9.33 -27.92 3.03
CA LYS A 117 -9.68 -29.09 3.86
C LYS A 117 -10.96 -29.79 3.39
N GLU A 118 -11.81 -29.10 2.62
CA GLU A 118 -13.00 -29.67 2.00
C GLU A 118 -12.67 -30.84 1.05
N LEU A 119 -11.44 -30.90 0.54
CA LEU A 119 -10.97 -31.98 -0.35
C LEU A 119 -10.58 -33.27 0.40
N GLU A 120 -10.41 -33.25 1.72
CA GLU A 120 -10.01 -34.44 2.51
C GLU A 120 -11.17 -35.41 2.75
N THR A 121 -12.41 -34.96 2.53
CA THR A 121 -13.64 -35.73 2.71
C THR A 121 -14.16 -36.41 1.42
N GLY A 122 -13.30 -36.59 0.41
CA GLY A 122 -13.60 -37.27 -0.86
C GLY A 122 -13.10 -38.70 -0.93
#